data_AF-A0AAD1DSA7-F1
#
_entry.id   AF-A0AAD1DSA7-F1
#
_cell.length_a   1.000
_cell.length_b   1.000
_cell.length_c   1.000
_cell.angle_alpha   90.00
_cell.angle_beta   90.00
_cell.angle_gamma   90.00
#
_symmetry.space_group_name_H-M   'P 1'
#
loop_
_entity.id
_entity.type
_entity.pdbx_description
1 polymer ?
#
loop_
_entity_poly.entity_id
_entity_poly.type
_entity_poly.pdbx_seq_one_letter_code
_entity_poly.pdbx_strand_id
1 'polypeptide(L)'
;MKLKLLLLGLLLGTFIHAQNSFRLLNTQKTVIPFQLINNLIFIPININGANLTFMVDTGVAETILFSLDNKEVKLSNVEKIKFSGLGGSLSIDGLKSERNIGRIGDEIINTSMSLYVILDEEFNISSHVGIPVNGVVGYHFFKDHPIAIDYISKKITIYENMDALKRKIRKFDEMPISIEKDKPYLNADVEMTREKKESKLLIDLGNSDAIWLFPTLIKDFVYNRPNIDDFLGRGFNGDIYGKRSRIHNFYLGDFKFEKPLTAMPDEYSIQHVSLVKDRKGSVGGEIMRRFSIIFDYANNKLYLKKNRNFDDPFHFNMSGLDFKQDGLEWQEDRVKIETQAMGGTVNGTVGNKNEVYRESFQYNFILKPIFSIAGVRKDSPAYVAGLKKDDKVISINGDKTADMKLEKILEIMKSSEGRTITMVIQRQEEKLTFRFNLEDPIPYQE
;
A
#
# COMPACT_ATOMS: atom_id res chain seq x y z
N MET A 1 -5.43 46.87 -41.91
CA MET A 1 -4.32 46.02 -41.37
C MET A 1 -4.29 45.92 -39.85
N LYS A 2 -4.60 46.97 -39.08
CA LYS A 2 -4.50 46.94 -37.60
C LYS A 2 -5.47 45.96 -36.89
N LEU A 3 -6.66 45.71 -37.44
CA LEU A 3 -7.64 44.77 -36.84
C LEU A 3 -7.28 43.28 -37.05
N LYS A 4 -6.60 42.95 -38.16
CA LYS A 4 -6.13 41.57 -38.44
C LYS A 4 -4.94 41.17 -37.56
N LEU A 5 -4.06 42.12 -37.20
CA LEU A 5 -2.97 41.90 -36.24
C LEU A 5 -3.49 41.75 -34.80
N LEU A 6 -4.57 42.43 -34.43
CA LEU A 6 -5.21 42.27 -33.12
C LEU A 6 -5.89 40.90 -32.96
N LEU A 7 -6.52 40.39 -34.03
CA LEU A 7 -7.11 39.04 -34.06
C LEU A 7 -6.02 37.93 -34.05
N LEU A 8 -4.88 38.17 -34.71
CA LEU A 8 -3.74 37.24 -34.68
C LEU A 8 -3.07 37.18 -33.29
N GLY A 9 -3.03 38.31 -32.58
CA GLY A 9 -2.57 38.38 -31.19
C GLY A 9 -3.49 37.68 -30.19
N LEU A 10 -4.81 37.65 -30.44
CA LEU A 10 -5.79 36.93 -29.60
C LEU A 10 -5.78 35.41 -29.84
N LEU A 11 -5.41 34.95 -31.05
CA LEU A 11 -5.27 33.52 -31.37
C LEU A 11 -3.97 32.88 -30.86
N LEU A 12 -2.94 33.69 -30.58
CA LEU A 12 -1.67 33.23 -29.98
C LEU A 12 -1.70 33.19 -28.44
N GLY A 13 -2.76 33.71 -27.80
CA GLY A 13 -2.85 33.89 -26.35
C GLY A 13 -3.54 32.76 -25.57
N THR A 14 -4.09 31.74 -26.21
CA THR A 14 -4.97 30.75 -25.54
C THR A 14 -4.49 29.31 -25.70
N PHE A 15 -3.26 29.02 -25.27
CA PHE A 15 -2.87 27.64 -24.91
C PHE A 15 -1.97 27.64 -23.67
N ILE A 16 -2.33 28.40 -22.62
CA ILE A 16 -1.84 28.07 -21.28
C ILE A 16 -2.71 26.91 -20.81
N HIS A 17 -2.35 25.70 -21.21
CA HIS A 17 -2.93 24.52 -20.61
C HIS A 17 -2.45 24.45 -19.15
N ALA A 18 -3.35 24.72 -18.22
CA ALA A 18 -3.20 24.31 -16.83
C ALA A 18 -3.29 22.79 -16.79
N GLN A 19 -2.22 22.11 -17.17
CA GLN A 19 -2.13 20.65 -17.13
C GLN A 19 -1.88 20.22 -15.69
N ASN A 20 -2.72 19.31 -15.20
CA ASN A 20 -2.51 18.59 -13.95
C ASN A 20 -1.25 17.72 -14.10
N SER A 21 -0.09 18.29 -13.78
CA SER A 21 1.25 17.73 -13.97
C SER A 21 2.14 18.11 -12.79
N PHE A 22 2.88 17.14 -12.25
CA PHE A 22 3.98 17.44 -11.33
C PHE A 22 5.20 17.91 -12.11
N ARG A 23 5.86 18.97 -11.65
CA ARG A 23 7.04 19.56 -12.29
C ARG A 23 8.19 19.63 -11.29
N LEU A 24 9.40 19.37 -11.78
CA LEU A 24 10.63 19.57 -11.03
C LEU A 24 11.03 21.05 -11.02
N LEU A 25 11.48 21.53 -9.87
CA LEU A 25 11.94 22.90 -9.67
C LEU A 25 13.46 22.94 -9.72
N ASN A 26 14.02 23.50 -10.80
CA ASN A 26 15.45 23.80 -10.95
C ASN A 26 16.39 22.61 -10.66
N THR A 27 15.95 21.37 -10.90
CA THR A 27 16.74 20.17 -10.66
C THR A 27 16.53 19.14 -11.77
N GLN A 28 17.58 18.38 -12.11
CA GLN A 28 17.53 17.29 -13.08
C GLN A 28 16.96 16.00 -12.49
N LYS A 29 16.98 15.87 -11.16
CA LYS A 29 16.40 14.73 -10.45
C LYS A 29 16.14 15.08 -8.99
N THR A 30 15.15 14.42 -8.41
CA THR A 30 14.85 14.52 -6.98
C THR A 30 14.53 13.15 -6.40
N VAL A 31 14.68 13.00 -5.08
CA VAL A 31 14.50 11.73 -4.37
C VAL A 31 13.45 11.89 -3.29
N ILE A 32 12.43 11.03 -3.33
CA ILE A 32 11.36 10.96 -2.34
C ILE A 32 11.56 9.67 -1.53
N PRO A 33 11.83 9.74 -0.21
CA PRO A 33 11.78 8.55 0.64
C PRO A 33 10.33 8.09 0.79
N PHE A 34 10.12 6.77 0.88
CA PHE A 34 8.78 6.21 1.06
C PHE A 34 8.71 5.18 2.19
N GLN A 35 7.50 4.96 2.70
CA GLN A 35 7.20 3.83 3.59
C GLN A 35 6.65 2.68 2.76
N LEU A 36 7.20 1.48 2.95
CA LEU A 36 6.71 0.24 2.35
C LEU A 36 5.97 -0.53 3.43
N ILE A 37 4.67 -0.77 3.25
CA ILE A 37 3.84 -1.56 4.18
C ILE A 37 2.98 -2.49 3.35
N ASN A 38 3.04 -3.80 3.59
CA ASN A 38 2.29 -4.81 2.84
C ASN A 38 2.43 -4.65 1.32
N ASN A 39 3.64 -4.40 0.83
CA ASN A 39 3.99 -4.14 -0.58
C ASN A 39 3.44 -2.84 -1.19
N LEU A 40 2.69 -2.04 -0.43
CA LEU A 40 2.16 -0.74 -0.85
C LEU A 40 3.14 0.37 -0.50
N ILE A 41 3.22 1.37 -1.38
CA ILE A 41 4.15 2.50 -1.26
C ILE A 41 3.41 3.73 -0.78
N PHE A 42 3.88 4.35 0.30
CA PHE A 42 3.32 5.57 0.87
C PHE A 42 4.32 6.72 0.86
N ILE A 43 3.88 7.87 0.35
CA ILE A 43 4.68 9.10 0.27
C ILE A 43 3.93 10.30 0.88
N PRO A 44 4.65 11.27 1.45
CA PRO A 44 4.03 12.51 1.90
C PRO A 44 3.78 13.46 0.71
N ILE A 45 2.60 14.08 0.68
CA ILE A 45 2.24 15.16 -0.25
C ILE A 45 1.63 16.31 0.55
N ASN A 46 2.14 17.52 0.35
CA ASN A 46 1.52 18.73 0.89
C ASN A 46 0.47 19.24 -0.09
N ILE A 47 -0.79 19.32 0.31
CA ILE A 47 -1.90 19.83 -0.50
C ILE A 47 -2.47 21.07 0.18
N ASN A 48 -2.39 22.22 -0.51
CA ASN A 48 -2.89 23.50 -0.01
C ASN A 48 -2.43 23.84 1.42
N GLY A 49 -1.22 23.41 1.81
CA GLY A 49 -0.64 23.63 3.14
C GLY A 49 -0.78 22.46 4.11
N ALA A 50 -1.64 21.49 3.85
CA ALA A 50 -1.81 20.30 4.70
C ALA A 50 -0.86 19.17 4.30
N ASN A 51 -0.10 18.63 5.25
CA ASN A 51 0.74 17.45 5.04
C ASN A 51 -0.09 16.17 5.13
N LEU A 52 -0.17 15.43 4.03
CA LEU A 52 -1.01 14.26 3.87
C LEU A 52 -0.17 13.06 3.40
N THR A 53 -0.59 11.85 3.75
CA THR A 53 0.04 10.62 3.30
C THR A 53 -0.75 10.03 2.13
N PHE A 54 -0.07 9.76 1.02
CA PHE A 54 -0.68 9.19 -0.17
C PHE A 54 -0.10 7.82 -0.49
N MET A 55 -0.97 6.87 -0.80
CA MET A 55 -0.59 5.61 -1.45
C MET A 55 -0.28 5.89 -2.93
N VAL A 56 0.81 5.34 -3.44
CA VAL A 56 1.17 5.42 -4.86
C VAL A 56 0.57 4.23 -5.60
N ASP A 57 -0.33 4.49 -6.54
CA ASP A 57 -1.12 3.46 -7.22
C ASP A 57 -1.23 3.70 -8.73
N THR A 58 -0.57 2.86 -9.52
CA THR A 58 -0.63 2.91 -10.98
C THR A 58 -1.97 2.45 -11.56
N GLY A 59 -2.81 1.77 -10.76
CA GLY A 59 -4.15 1.30 -11.11
C GLY A 59 -5.24 2.38 -11.05
N VAL A 60 -4.91 3.61 -10.62
CA VAL A 60 -5.84 4.74 -10.53
C VAL A 60 -5.39 5.86 -11.48
N ALA A 61 -6.33 6.43 -12.22
CA ALA A 61 -6.06 7.57 -13.10
C ALA A 61 -5.92 8.87 -12.31
N GLU A 62 -6.86 9.10 -11.40
CA GLU A 62 -7.02 10.38 -10.72
C GLU A 62 -6.36 10.40 -9.34
N THR A 63 -6.09 11.59 -8.81
CA THR A 63 -5.65 11.71 -7.41
C THR A 63 -6.87 11.79 -6.50
N ILE A 64 -7.01 10.80 -5.60
CA ILE A 64 -8.17 10.64 -4.74
C ILE A 64 -7.80 10.97 -3.31
N LEU A 65 -8.69 11.68 -2.62
CA LEU A 65 -8.60 12.04 -1.21
C LEU A 65 -9.82 11.42 -0.52
N PHE A 66 -9.63 10.55 0.47
CA PHE A 66 -10.74 9.84 1.12
C PHE A 66 -10.68 9.88 2.65
N SER A 67 -9.58 10.36 3.24
CA SER A 67 -9.54 10.65 4.68
C SER A 67 -8.76 11.93 4.95
N LEU A 68 -9.32 12.77 5.81
CA LEU A 68 -8.66 13.99 6.27
C LEU A 68 -8.16 13.92 7.71
N ASP A 69 -8.53 12.91 8.51
CA ASP A 69 -8.08 12.68 9.90
C ASP A 69 -7.92 13.99 10.72
N ASN A 70 -9.00 14.80 10.80
CA ASN A 70 -9.04 16.12 11.48
C ASN A 70 -8.16 17.24 10.88
N LYS A 71 -7.57 17.04 9.70
CA LYS A 71 -6.82 18.08 8.98
C LYS A 71 -7.75 18.91 8.11
N GLU A 72 -7.67 20.22 8.25
CA GLU A 72 -8.39 21.13 7.35
C GLU A 72 -7.63 21.30 6.04
N VAL A 73 -8.25 20.87 4.94
CA VAL A 73 -7.77 21.15 3.58
C VAL A 73 -8.73 22.14 2.94
N LYS A 74 -8.23 23.34 2.63
CA LYS A 74 -9.01 24.36 1.92
C LYS A 74 -9.09 23.98 0.44
N LEU A 75 -10.17 23.32 0.05
CA LEU A 75 -10.43 22.94 -1.34
C LEU A 75 -11.01 24.13 -2.12
N SER A 76 -10.56 24.30 -3.36
CA SER A 76 -11.06 25.33 -4.27
C SER A 76 -11.86 24.70 -5.41
N ASN A 77 -12.81 25.46 -5.99
CA ASN A 77 -13.59 25.06 -7.19
C ASN A 77 -14.15 23.64 -7.10
N VAL A 78 -15.12 23.45 -6.20
CA VAL A 78 -15.66 22.13 -5.86
C VAL A 78 -16.95 21.87 -6.64
N GLU A 79 -17.01 20.72 -7.33
CA GLU A 79 -18.20 20.21 -8.00
C GLU A 79 -18.56 18.80 -7.48
N LYS A 80 -19.84 18.43 -7.49
CA LYS A 80 -20.29 17.08 -7.09
C LYS A 80 -20.19 16.12 -8.26
N ILE A 81 -19.68 14.92 -8.02
CA ILE A 81 -19.48 13.87 -9.02
C ILE A 81 -19.75 12.47 -8.44
N LYS A 82 -19.84 11.47 -9.33
CA LYS A 82 -19.98 10.06 -8.98
C LYS A 82 -18.82 9.23 -9.54
N PHE A 83 -18.36 8.25 -8.77
CA PHE A 83 -17.22 7.37 -9.09
C PHE A 83 -17.64 5.91 -9.27
N SER A 84 -16.79 5.12 -9.93
CA SER A 84 -16.91 3.66 -10.06
C SER A 84 -15.55 2.96 -9.96
N GLY A 85 -15.46 1.85 -9.25
CA GLY A 85 -14.29 0.96 -9.22
C GLY A 85 -14.61 -0.50 -8.87
N LEU A 86 -13.64 -1.29 -8.40
CA LEU A 86 -13.84 -2.72 -8.08
C LEU A 86 -14.66 -2.90 -6.79
N GLY A 87 -15.66 -3.78 -6.78
CA GLY A 87 -16.58 -4.04 -5.66
C GLY A 87 -18.08 -3.99 -6.05
N GLY A 88 -18.97 -4.24 -5.08
CA GLY A 88 -20.39 -4.52 -5.31
C GLY A 88 -21.34 -3.32 -5.52
N SER A 89 -20.99 -2.10 -5.09
CA SER A 89 -21.89 -0.93 -5.20
C SER A 89 -21.85 -0.23 -6.58
N LEU A 90 -22.94 0.47 -6.95
CA LEU A 90 -23.14 1.02 -8.32
C LEU A 90 -22.41 2.35 -8.57
N SER A 91 -22.23 3.19 -7.54
CA SER A 91 -21.50 4.45 -7.62
C SER A 91 -21.19 5.03 -6.24
N ILE A 92 -20.03 5.66 -6.08
CA ILE A 92 -19.67 6.41 -4.86
C ILE A 92 -19.91 7.89 -5.12
N ASP A 93 -20.61 8.57 -4.21
CA ASP A 93 -20.74 10.02 -4.26
C ASP A 93 -19.44 10.69 -3.77
N GLY A 94 -19.04 11.76 -4.45
CA GLY A 94 -17.97 12.60 -3.93
C GLY A 94 -17.87 13.93 -4.64
N LEU A 95 -16.72 14.58 -4.45
CA LEU A 95 -16.46 15.93 -4.90
C LEU A 95 -15.24 15.94 -5.82
N LYS A 96 -15.21 16.86 -6.77
CA LYS A 96 -14.03 17.17 -7.54
C LYS A 96 -13.62 18.60 -7.28
N SER A 97 -12.38 18.78 -6.88
CA SER A 97 -11.78 20.09 -6.58
C SER A 97 -10.65 20.36 -7.57
N GLU A 98 -10.71 21.54 -8.19
CA GLU A 98 -9.76 21.95 -9.21
C GLU A 98 -8.88 23.12 -8.77
N ARG A 99 -7.70 23.21 -9.38
CA ARG A 99 -6.69 24.25 -9.13
C ARG A 99 -6.10 24.21 -7.72
N ASN A 100 -5.87 23.02 -7.20
CA ASN A 100 -5.14 22.83 -5.95
C ASN A 100 -3.62 22.88 -6.18
N ILE A 101 -2.88 23.18 -5.12
CA ILE A 101 -1.42 23.17 -5.14
C ILE A 101 -0.94 21.95 -4.36
N GLY A 102 -0.35 21.00 -5.07
CA GLY A 102 0.34 19.83 -4.52
C GLY A 102 1.85 20.05 -4.52
N ARG A 103 2.53 19.71 -3.42
CA ARG A 103 4.00 19.72 -3.30
C ARG A 103 4.51 18.41 -2.72
N ILE A 104 5.64 17.94 -3.21
CA ILE A 104 6.34 16.77 -2.67
C ILE A 104 7.79 17.18 -2.41
N GLY A 105 8.13 17.32 -1.12
CA GLY A 105 9.36 18.00 -0.73
C GLY A 105 9.41 19.44 -1.27
N ASP A 106 10.63 19.95 -1.45
CA ASP A 106 10.87 21.32 -1.90
C ASP A 106 11.02 21.44 -3.43
N GLU A 107 11.23 20.30 -4.11
CA GLU A 107 11.67 20.26 -5.51
C GLU A 107 10.57 19.85 -6.50
N ILE A 108 9.38 19.44 -6.03
CA ILE A 108 8.28 18.99 -6.88
C ILE A 108 7.01 19.78 -6.58
N ILE A 109 6.39 20.34 -7.63
CA ILE A 109 5.15 21.10 -7.52
C ILE A 109 4.15 20.78 -8.63
N ASN A 110 2.87 20.77 -8.28
CA ASN A 110 1.75 20.80 -9.20
C ASN A 110 0.81 21.95 -8.78
N THR A 111 0.69 22.98 -9.61
CA THR A 111 -0.08 24.20 -9.31
C THR A 111 -1.53 24.15 -9.80
N SER A 112 -1.92 23.06 -10.47
CA SER A 112 -3.25 22.86 -11.03
C SER A 112 -3.70 21.43 -10.80
N MET A 113 -3.52 20.96 -9.56
CA MET A 113 -3.84 19.60 -9.15
C MET A 113 -5.36 19.44 -9.04
N SER A 114 -5.88 18.46 -9.79
CA SER A 114 -7.27 18.01 -9.68
C SER A 114 -7.34 16.96 -8.57
N LEU A 115 -8.28 17.13 -7.63
CA LEU A 115 -8.49 16.25 -6.50
C LEU A 115 -9.91 15.72 -6.51
N TYR A 116 -10.03 14.42 -6.30
CA TYR A 116 -11.28 13.71 -6.24
C TYR A 116 -11.52 13.26 -4.81
N VAL A 117 -12.48 13.86 -4.13
CA VAL A 117 -12.71 13.68 -2.70
C VAL A 117 -13.88 12.72 -2.47
N ILE A 118 -13.61 11.61 -1.81
CA ILE A 118 -14.61 10.67 -1.31
C ILE A 118 -14.95 11.06 0.12
N LEU A 119 -16.24 11.22 0.42
CA LEU A 119 -16.71 11.69 1.72
C LEU A 119 -17.07 10.54 2.69
N ASP A 120 -17.13 9.32 2.17
CA ASP A 120 -17.50 8.15 2.95
C ASP A 120 -16.31 7.65 3.78
N GLU A 121 -16.46 7.66 5.10
CA GLU A 121 -15.43 7.26 6.06
C GLU A 121 -15.11 5.75 6.00
N GLU A 122 -15.99 4.92 5.43
CA GLU A 122 -15.73 3.48 5.25
C GLU A 122 -14.58 3.21 4.27
N PHE A 123 -14.17 4.21 3.49
CA PHE A 123 -12.99 4.15 2.61
C PHE A 123 -11.67 4.33 3.34
N ASN A 124 -11.68 4.68 4.62
CA ASN A 124 -10.45 4.90 5.36
C ASN A 124 -9.67 3.58 5.54
N ILE A 125 -8.60 3.42 4.76
CA ILE A 125 -7.72 2.25 4.84
C ILE A 125 -6.68 2.32 5.96
N SER A 126 -6.60 3.44 6.71
CA SER A 126 -5.57 3.68 7.73
C SER A 126 -5.52 2.58 8.78
N SER A 127 -6.68 2.06 9.20
CA SER A 127 -6.79 0.99 10.20
C SER A 127 -6.22 -0.35 9.72
N HIS A 128 -6.28 -0.62 8.41
CA HIS A 128 -5.77 -1.86 7.80
C HIS A 128 -4.28 -1.77 7.44
N VAL A 129 -3.77 -0.55 7.23
CA VAL A 129 -2.34 -0.31 6.97
C VAL A 129 -1.55 -0.09 8.26
N GLY A 130 -2.17 0.53 9.28
CA GLY A 130 -1.53 0.87 10.55
C GLY A 130 -0.83 2.23 10.58
N ILE A 131 -1.07 3.09 9.58
CA ILE A 131 -0.65 4.49 9.53
C ILE A 131 -1.79 5.36 8.98
N PRO A 132 -1.82 6.67 9.26
CA PRO A 132 -2.74 7.58 8.58
C PRO A 132 -2.49 7.59 7.07
N VAL A 133 -3.52 7.27 6.28
CA VAL A 133 -3.52 7.34 4.82
C VAL A 133 -4.68 8.23 4.39
N ASN A 134 -4.35 9.32 3.71
CA ASN A 134 -5.29 10.37 3.36
C ASN A 134 -5.82 10.24 1.92
N GLY A 135 -5.07 9.60 1.04
CA GLY A 135 -5.44 9.50 -0.37
C GLY A 135 -4.62 8.51 -1.19
N VAL A 136 -4.94 8.44 -2.48
CA VAL A 136 -4.23 7.69 -3.52
C VAL A 136 -3.75 8.66 -4.60
N VAL A 137 -2.50 8.54 -5.03
CA VAL A 137 -1.94 9.26 -6.18
C VAL A 137 -1.61 8.27 -7.29
N GLY A 138 -2.10 8.56 -8.50
CA GLY A 138 -1.99 7.64 -9.63
C GLY A 138 -1.35 8.26 -10.87
N TYR A 139 -1.96 8.05 -12.04
CA TYR A 139 -1.40 8.37 -13.36
C TYR A 139 -0.70 9.74 -13.48
N HIS A 140 -1.31 10.80 -12.94
CA HIS A 140 -0.76 12.16 -13.00
C HIS A 140 0.62 12.31 -12.34
N PHE A 141 0.99 11.41 -11.42
CA PHE A 141 2.33 11.37 -10.84
C PHE A 141 3.37 10.80 -11.81
N PHE A 142 2.99 9.83 -12.64
CA PHE A 142 3.92 9.07 -13.50
C PHE A 142 4.07 9.59 -14.93
N LYS A 143 3.03 10.25 -15.47
CA LYS A 143 2.91 10.48 -16.91
C LYS A 143 3.98 11.39 -17.54
N ASP A 144 4.53 12.33 -16.76
CA ASP A 144 5.36 13.42 -17.30
C ASP A 144 6.88 13.18 -17.11
N HIS A 145 7.27 12.29 -16.20
CA HIS A 145 8.68 12.11 -15.81
C HIS A 145 9.05 10.62 -15.74
N PRO A 146 10.29 10.24 -16.07
CA PRO A 146 10.80 8.93 -15.72
C PRO A 146 10.91 8.77 -14.20
N ILE A 147 10.28 7.73 -13.67
CA ILE A 147 10.23 7.46 -12.23
C ILE A 147 10.91 6.14 -11.91
N ALA A 148 12.01 6.19 -11.15
CA ALA A 148 12.67 5.01 -10.64
C ALA A 148 12.21 4.68 -9.22
N ILE A 149 11.84 3.43 -8.96
CA ILE A 149 11.46 2.93 -7.64
C ILE A 149 12.51 1.90 -7.19
N ASP A 150 13.12 2.17 -6.03
CA ASP A 150 14.07 1.27 -5.38
C ASP A 150 13.50 0.81 -4.04
N TYR A 151 12.98 -0.43 -4.03
CA TYR A 151 12.38 -1.05 -2.85
C TYR A 151 13.38 -1.37 -1.74
N ILE A 152 14.66 -1.55 -2.08
CA ILE A 152 15.72 -1.89 -1.12
C ILE A 152 16.06 -0.68 -0.26
N SER A 153 16.28 0.46 -0.92
CA SER A 153 16.62 1.73 -0.26
C SER A 153 15.39 2.55 0.11
N LYS A 154 14.18 2.08 -0.23
CA LYS A 154 12.88 2.73 0.00
C LYS A 154 12.84 4.16 -0.54
N LYS A 155 13.26 4.32 -1.81
CA LYS A 155 13.36 5.62 -2.50
C LYS A 155 12.68 5.59 -3.86
N ILE A 156 11.89 6.61 -4.13
CA ILE A 156 11.46 6.99 -5.49
C ILE A 156 12.40 8.09 -5.97
N THR A 157 12.92 7.97 -7.18
CA THR A 157 13.68 9.05 -7.83
C THR A 157 12.95 9.49 -9.09
N ILE A 158 12.60 10.76 -9.16
CA ILE A 158 12.00 11.38 -10.35
C ILE A 158 13.12 12.07 -11.12
N TYR A 159 13.21 11.79 -12.42
CA TYR A 159 14.19 12.38 -13.31
C TYR A 159 13.49 13.36 -14.25
N GLU A 160 14.18 14.42 -14.65
CA GLU A 160 13.66 15.39 -15.62
C GLU A 160 13.41 14.75 -17.00
N ASN A 161 14.25 13.80 -17.40
CA ASN A 161 14.13 13.10 -18.67
C ASN A 161 14.95 11.79 -18.68
N MET A 162 14.80 11.01 -19.76
CA MET A 162 15.50 9.73 -19.95
C MET A 162 17.01 9.88 -20.20
N ASP A 163 17.51 11.05 -20.60
CA ASP A 163 18.94 11.25 -20.83
C ASP A 163 19.74 11.07 -19.55
N ALA A 164 19.19 11.51 -18.41
CA ALA A 164 19.77 11.30 -17.09
C ALA A 164 19.87 9.81 -16.70
N LEU A 165 19.12 8.92 -17.38
CA LEU A 165 19.03 7.49 -17.09
C LEU A 165 19.77 6.60 -18.10
N LYS A 166 20.26 7.13 -19.23
CA LYS A 166 20.89 6.37 -20.33
C LYS A 166 21.94 5.33 -19.90
N ARG A 167 22.80 5.67 -18.93
CA ARG A 167 23.80 4.71 -18.40
C ARG A 167 23.21 3.66 -17.46
N LYS A 168 22.16 4.02 -16.72
CA LYS A 168 21.53 3.18 -15.71
C LYS A 168 20.68 2.08 -16.37
N ILE A 169 19.89 2.45 -17.37
CA ILE A 169 18.96 1.53 -18.08
C ILE A 169 19.69 0.39 -18.81
N ARG A 170 20.97 0.54 -19.16
CA ARG A 170 21.77 -0.55 -19.77
C ARG A 170 21.89 -1.82 -18.92
N LYS A 171 21.58 -1.72 -17.63
CA LYS A 171 21.60 -2.85 -16.67
C LYS A 171 20.19 -3.38 -16.35
N PHE A 172 19.19 -2.90 -17.08
CA PHE A 172 17.79 -3.24 -16.87
C PHE A 172 17.29 -3.93 -18.14
N ASP A 173 16.39 -4.87 -17.94
CA ASP A 173 15.61 -5.48 -18.99
C ASP A 173 14.46 -4.53 -19.36
N GLU A 174 14.37 -4.20 -20.64
CA GLU A 174 13.36 -3.29 -21.16
C GLU A 174 12.11 -4.07 -21.55
N MET A 175 10.95 -3.61 -21.07
CA MET A 175 9.65 -4.18 -21.38
C MET A 175 8.73 -3.13 -22.00
N PRO A 176 8.04 -3.46 -23.11
CA PRO A 176 7.00 -2.59 -23.63
C PRO A 176 5.78 -2.60 -22.69
N ILE A 177 5.20 -1.42 -22.48
CA ILE A 177 3.90 -1.27 -21.80
C ILE A 177 2.93 -0.52 -22.71
N SER A 178 1.64 -0.56 -22.42
CA SER A 178 0.63 0.32 -23.03
C SER A 178 -0.04 1.16 -21.96
N ILE A 179 -0.25 2.45 -22.23
CA ILE A 179 -1.07 3.31 -21.37
C ILE A 179 -2.47 3.38 -21.97
N GLU A 180 -3.46 2.79 -21.30
CA GLU A 180 -4.85 2.74 -21.77
C GLU A 180 -5.80 3.20 -20.65
N LYS A 181 -6.65 4.18 -20.95
CA LYS A 181 -7.49 4.85 -19.93
C LYS A 181 -6.66 5.27 -18.71
N ASP A 182 -5.51 5.89 -18.98
CA ASP A 182 -4.59 6.43 -17.97
C ASP A 182 -4.02 5.37 -17.00
N LYS A 183 -3.87 4.12 -17.45
CA LYS A 183 -3.32 3.02 -16.64
C LYS A 183 -2.31 2.19 -17.45
N PRO A 184 -1.22 1.70 -16.83
CA PRO A 184 -0.19 0.93 -17.53
C PRO A 184 -0.52 -0.57 -17.59
N TYR A 185 -0.39 -1.15 -18.78
CA TYR A 185 -0.56 -2.59 -19.01
C TYR A 185 0.69 -3.18 -19.64
N LEU A 186 0.92 -4.46 -19.39
CA LEU A 186 1.94 -5.25 -20.07
C LEU A 186 1.39 -6.63 -20.42
N ASN A 187 2.03 -7.30 -21.37
CA ASN A 187 1.79 -8.71 -21.62
C ASN A 187 2.81 -9.55 -20.82
N ALA A 188 2.30 -10.57 -20.15
CA ALA A 188 3.09 -11.54 -19.39
C ALA A 188 2.47 -12.94 -19.54
N ASP A 189 3.28 -13.99 -19.44
CA ASP A 189 2.77 -15.35 -19.55
C ASP A 189 2.38 -15.90 -18.18
N VAL A 190 1.19 -16.47 -18.13
CA VAL A 190 0.64 -17.14 -16.95
C VAL A 190 0.56 -18.62 -17.27
N GLU A 191 1.22 -19.44 -16.45
CA GLU A 191 1.15 -20.89 -16.55
C GLU A 191 0.39 -21.42 -15.34
N MET A 192 -0.90 -21.73 -15.56
CA MET A 192 -1.75 -22.30 -14.51
C MET A 192 -1.28 -23.70 -14.14
N THR A 193 -1.11 -24.58 -15.13
CA THR A 193 -0.69 -25.97 -14.94
C THR A 193 0.55 -26.30 -15.77
N ARG A 194 0.39 -26.53 -17.07
CA ARG A 194 1.49 -26.90 -18.00
C ARG A 194 1.57 -26.04 -19.26
N GLU A 195 0.53 -25.26 -19.53
CA GLU A 195 0.44 -24.41 -20.72
C GLU A 195 0.67 -22.95 -20.33
N LYS A 196 1.60 -22.31 -21.04
CA LYS A 196 1.82 -20.87 -20.93
C LYS A 196 0.78 -20.12 -21.74
N LYS A 197 0.08 -19.18 -21.12
CA LYS A 197 -0.89 -18.32 -21.78
C LYS A 197 -0.51 -16.85 -21.64
N GLU A 198 -0.27 -16.20 -22.77
CA GLU A 198 -0.01 -14.75 -22.82
C GLU A 198 -1.24 -14.01 -22.29
N SER A 199 -1.01 -13.09 -21.36
CA SER A 199 -2.04 -12.38 -20.63
C SER A 199 -1.70 -10.90 -20.50
N LYS A 200 -2.63 -10.04 -20.92
CA LYS A 200 -2.53 -8.60 -20.68
C LYS A 200 -2.94 -8.29 -19.23
N LEU A 201 -2.01 -7.74 -18.47
CA LEU A 201 -2.14 -7.45 -17.05
C LEU A 201 -1.91 -5.97 -16.78
N LEU A 202 -2.73 -5.40 -15.89
CA LEU A 202 -2.47 -4.08 -15.32
C LEU A 202 -1.24 -4.15 -14.41
N ILE A 203 -0.31 -3.20 -14.53
CA ILE A 203 0.74 -3.01 -13.52
C ILE A 203 0.11 -2.21 -12.38
N ASP A 204 -0.01 -2.80 -11.20
CA ASP A 204 -0.87 -2.30 -10.14
C ASP A 204 -0.10 -2.17 -8.81
N LEU A 205 0.46 -0.99 -8.54
CA LEU A 205 1.16 -0.72 -7.28
C LEU A 205 0.22 -0.58 -6.07
N GLY A 206 -1.10 -0.41 -6.30
CA GLY A 206 -2.13 -0.41 -5.27
C GLY A 206 -2.59 -1.82 -4.87
N ASN A 207 -2.20 -2.85 -5.63
CA ASN A 207 -2.45 -4.24 -5.31
C ASN A 207 -1.28 -4.82 -4.50
N SER A 208 -1.53 -5.28 -3.27
CA SER A 208 -0.50 -5.89 -2.41
C SER A 208 -0.13 -7.32 -2.78
N ASP A 209 -1.02 -8.04 -3.49
CA ASP A 209 -0.81 -9.41 -3.93
C ASP A 209 0.19 -9.52 -5.08
N ALA A 210 0.60 -10.75 -5.42
CA ALA A 210 1.50 -10.98 -6.55
C ALA A 210 0.76 -10.83 -7.87
N ILE A 211 -0.36 -11.54 -8.01
CA ILE A 211 -1.12 -11.61 -9.26
C ILE A 211 -2.60 -11.69 -8.92
N TRP A 212 -3.40 -10.88 -9.60
CA TRP A 212 -4.83 -11.07 -9.70
C TRP A 212 -5.16 -11.59 -11.09
N LEU A 213 -5.94 -12.67 -11.18
CA LEU A 213 -6.50 -13.16 -12.43
C LEU A 213 -8.01 -13.09 -12.36
N PHE A 214 -8.66 -12.72 -13.46
CA PHE A 214 -10.13 -12.63 -13.56
C PHE A 214 -10.66 -13.88 -14.27
N PRO A 215 -11.17 -14.89 -13.54
CA PRO A 215 -11.55 -16.18 -14.11
C PRO A 215 -12.57 -16.06 -15.24
N THR A 216 -13.55 -15.18 -15.09
CA THR A 216 -14.64 -14.95 -16.05
C THR A 216 -14.17 -14.38 -17.38
N LEU A 217 -12.95 -13.80 -17.44
CA LEU A 217 -12.37 -13.22 -18.65
C LEU A 217 -11.36 -14.15 -19.32
N ILE A 218 -11.11 -15.33 -18.73
CA ILE A 218 -10.17 -16.31 -19.24
C ILE A 218 -10.98 -17.50 -19.74
N LYS A 219 -10.90 -17.76 -21.05
CA LYS A 219 -11.57 -18.90 -21.68
C LYS A 219 -11.08 -20.22 -21.06
N ASP A 220 -12.03 -21.10 -20.75
CA ASP A 220 -11.80 -22.42 -20.18
C ASP A 220 -10.96 -22.38 -18.88
N PHE A 221 -11.17 -21.34 -18.05
CA PHE A 221 -10.47 -21.19 -16.79
C PHE A 221 -10.81 -22.31 -15.81
N VAL A 222 -9.78 -22.98 -15.29
CA VAL A 222 -9.91 -23.99 -14.25
C VAL A 222 -9.09 -23.54 -13.05
N TYR A 223 -9.74 -23.53 -11.88
CA TYR A 223 -9.05 -23.24 -10.64
C TYR A 223 -8.08 -24.37 -10.29
N ASN A 224 -6.81 -24.01 -10.08
CA ASN A 224 -5.84 -24.93 -9.49
C ASN A 224 -6.29 -25.37 -8.10
N ARG A 225 -6.13 -26.65 -7.80
CA ARG A 225 -6.33 -27.21 -6.45
C ARG A 225 -4.95 -27.40 -5.81
N PRO A 226 -4.81 -27.15 -4.49
CA PRO A 226 -5.81 -26.62 -3.58
C PRO A 226 -6.13 -25.13 -3.84
N ASN A 227 -7.36 -24.73 -3.53
CA ASN A 227 -7.76 -23.33 -3.45
C ASN A 227 -8.73 -23.13 -2.30
N ILE A 228 -8.76 -21.91 -1.78
CA ILE A 228 -9.64 -21.50 -0.69
C ILE A 228 -10.52 -20.34 -1.13
N ASP A 229 -11.72 -20.27 -0.56
CA ASP A 229 -12.50 -19.04 -0.55
C ASP A 229 -11.90 -18.08 0.48
N ASP A 230 -11.71 -16.82 0.08
CA ASP A 230 -11.01 -15.84 0.90
C ASP A 230 -11.54 -14.42 0.67
N PHE A 231 -11.29 -13.57 1.67
CA PHE A 231 -11.42 -12.13 1.52
C PHE A 231 -10.15 -11.62 0.81
N LEU A 232 -10.30 -11.05 -0.37
CA LEU A 232 -9.15 -10.64 -1.20
C LEU A 232 -8.69 -9.21 -0.88
N GLY A 233 -9.57 -8.41 -0.30
CA GLY A 233 -9.29 -7.03 0.09
C GLY A 233 -10.52 -6.14 -0.10
N ARG A 234 -10.30 -4.83 -0.07
CA ARG A 234 -11.35 -3.83 -0.29
C ARG A 234 -10.99 -2.98 -1.51
N GLY A 235 -11.92 -2.90 -2.45
CA GLY A 235 -11.83 -2.01 -3.60
C GLY A 235 -12.67 -0.75 -3.41
N PHE A 236 -12.71 0.07 -4.46
CA PHE A 236 -13.48 1.31 -4.44
C PHE A 236 -14.99 1.08 -4.26
N ASN A 237 -15.55 -0.04 -4.67
CA ASN A 237 -16.98 -0.31 -4.54
C ASN A 237 -17.29 -1.29 -3.40
N GLY A 238 -16.37 -1.46 -2.45
CA GLY A 238 -16.55 -2.28 -1.25
C GLY A 238 -15.64 -3.51 -1.19
N ASP A 239 -16.02 -4.45 -0.32
CA ASP A 239 -15.28 -5.69 -0.08
C ASP A 239 -15.22 -6.58 -1.34
N ILE A 240 -14.06 -7.21 -1.55
CA ILE A 240 -13.78 -8.08 -2.69
C ILE A 240 -13.57 -9.50 -2.16
N TYR A 241 -14.42 -10.41 -2.62
CA TYR A 241 -14.34 -11.82 -2.30
C TYR A 241 -13.93 -12.63 -3.54
N GLY A 242 -13.39 -13.82 -3.30
CA GLY A 242 -13.05 -14.73 -4.37
C GLY A 242 -12.23 -15.90 -3.85
N LYS A 243 -11.39 -16.43 -4.72
CA LYS A 243 -10.54 -17.57 -4.39
C LYS A 243 -9.07 -17.20 -4.38
N ARG A 244 -8.29 -17.87 -3.54
CA ARG A 244 -6.82 -17.85 -3.59
C ARG A 244 -6.27 -19.23 -3.90
N SER A 245 -5.23 -19.26 -4.71
CA SER A 245 -4.48 -20.46 -5.06
C SER A 245 -3.05 -20.11 -5.46
N ARG A 246 -2.29 -21.10 -5.92
CA ARG A 246 -0.97 -20.93 -6.55
C ARG A 246 -1.06 -21.34 -8.01
N ILE A 247 -0.47 -20.54 -8.89
CA ILE A 247 -0.26 -20.92 -10.31
C ILE A 247 1.10 -21.58 -10.47
N HIS A 248 1.31 -22.39 -11.50
CA HIS A 248 2.57 -23.12 -11.66
C HIS A 248 3.75 -22.16 -11.87
N ASN A 249 3.66 -21.28 -12.88
CA ASN A 249 4.67 -20.24 -13.12
C ASN A 249 4.04 -18.93 -13.62
N PHE A 250 4.72 -17.83 -13.33
CA PHE A 250 4.49 -16.54 -13.95
C PHE A 250 5.76 -16.07 -14.64
N TYR A 251 5.64 -15.57 -15.87
CA TYR A 251 6.76 -15.08 -16.65
C TYR A 251 6.55 -13.62 -16.99
N LEU A 252 7.47 -12.78 -16.52
CA LEU A 252 7.52 -11.37 -16.82
C LEU A 252 8.73 -11.13 -17.73
N GLY A 253 8.54 -11.23 -19.04
CA GLY A 253 9.67 -11.37 -19.98
C GLY A 253 10.47 -12.63 -19.65
N ASP A 254 11.79 -12.50 -19.51
CA ASP A 254 12.68 -13.61 -19.16
C ASP A 254 12.68 -13.95 -17.65
N PHE A 255 11.96 -13.18 -16.83
CA PHE A 255 11.87 -13.43 -15.40
C PHE A 255 10.81 -14.49 -15.08
N LYS A 256 11.26 -15.65 -14.61
CA LYS A 256 10.39 -16.72 -14.13
C LYS A 256 10.17 -16.61 -12.61
N PHE A 257 8.90 -16.66 -12.21
CA PHE A 257 8.47 -16.81 -10.82
C PHE A 257 7.75 -18.14 -10.67
N GLU A 258 8.26 -18.98 -9.78
CA GLU A 258 7.68 -20.28 -9.50
C GLU A 258 6.64 -20.16 -8.40
N LYS A 259 5.46 -20.76 -8.62
CA LYS A 259 4.43 -20.94 -7.61
C LYS A 259 3.91 -19.65 -6.94
N PRO A 260 3.72 -18.53 -7.67
CA PRO A 260 3.24 -17.31 -7.06
C PRO A 260 1.80 -17.48 -6.55
N LEU A 261 1.53 -16.85 -5.41
CA LEU A 261 0.18 -16.70 -4.87
C LEU A 261 -0.66 -15.88 -5.84
N THR A 262 -1.85 -16.36 -6.13
CA THR A 262 -2.77 -15.71 -7.08
C THR A 262 -4.13 -15.56 -6.44
N ALA A 263 -4.64 -14.33 -6.47
CA ALA A 263 -6.00 -14.01 -6.08
C ALA A 263 -6.90 -14.00 -7.32
N MET A 264 -8.12 -14.51 -7.16
CA MET A 264 -9.07 -14.73 -8.24
C MET A 264 -10.43 -14.21 -7.79
N PRO A 265 -10.70 -12.91 -7.97
CA PRO A 265 -11.98 -12.30 -7.61
C PRO A 265 -13.16 -12.99 -8.28
N ASP A 266 -14.30 -12.99 -7.58
CA ASP A 266 -15.56 -13.46 -8.16
C ASP A 266 -16.13 -12.48 -9.20
N GLU A 267 -17.15 -12.93 -9.94
CA GLU A 267 -17.80 -12.13 -10.98
C GLU A 267 -18.47 -10.87 -10.41
N TYR A 268 -19.09 -10.99 -9.23
CA TYR A 268 -19.77 -9.87 -8.56
C TYR A 268 -18.82 -8.72 -8.21
N SER A 269 -17.57 -9.03 -7.90
CA SER A 269 -16.55 -8.03 -7.54
C SER A 269 -16.04 -7.23 -8.75
N ILE A 270 -16.20 -7.74 -9.97
CA ILE A 270 -15.65 -7.13 -11.19
C ILE A 270 -16.72 -6.54 -12.13
N GLN A 271 -18.01 -6.84 -11.90
CA GLN A 271 -19.13 -6.52 -12.80
C GLN A 271 -19.30 -5.02 -13.12
N HIS A 272 -18.88 -4.13 -12.22
CA HIS A 272 -19.04 -2.67 -12.37
C HIS A 272 -17.79 -1.95 -12.88
N VAL A 273 -16.76 -2.69 -13.30
CA VAL A 273 -15.49 -2.09 -13.73
C VAL A 273 -15.40 -1.99 -15.24
N SER A 274 -15.12 -0.78 -15.73
CA SER A 274 -14.83 -0.55 -17.15
C SER A 274 -13.43 -1.08 -17.51
N LEU A 275 -13.34 -2.38 -17.78
CA LEU A 275 -12.09 -3.03 -18.16
C LEU A 275 -11.66 -2.64 -19.59
N VAL A 276 -10.35 -2.60 -19.83
CA VAL A 276 -9.80 -2.48 -21.18
C VAL A 276 -9.91 -3.82 -21.89
N LYS A 277 -9.92 -3.80 -23.22
CA LYS A 277 -10.02 -5.01 -24.04
C LYS A 277 -8.88 -5.97 -23.72
N ASP A 278 -9.21 -7.26 -23.62
CA ASP A 278 -8.30 -8.39 -23.41
C ASP A 278 -7.53 -8.38 -22.07
N ARG A 279 -7.90 -7.50 -21.12
CA ARG A 279 -7.34 -7.54 -19.76
C ARG A 279 -7.78 -8.81 -19.03
N LYS A 280 -6.80 -9.59 -18.56
CA LYS A 280 -7.05 -10.83 -17.81
C LYS A 280 -6.79 -10.72 -16.31
N GLY A 281 -6.23 -9.60 -15.84
CA GLY A 281 -5.84 -9.46 -14.44
C GLY A 281 -4.99 -8.23 -14.11
N SER A 282 -4.21 -8.34 -13.05
CA SER A 282 -3.15 -7.39 -12.67
C SER A 282 -1.93 -8.11 -12.06
N VAL A 283 -0.78 -7.47 -12.16
CA VAL A 283 0.46 -7.83 -11.45
C VAL A 283 0.71 -6.79 -10.36
N GLY A 284 0.84 -7.25 -9.13
CA GLY A 284 0.87 -6.39 -7.95
C GLY A 284 2.25 -6.23 -7.30
N GLY A 285 2.24 -5.57 -6.13
CA GLY A 285 3.40 -5.17 -5.36
C GLY A 285 4.31 -6.33 -4.93
N GLU A 286 3.77 -7.52 -4.69
CA GLU A 286 4.56 -8.69 -4.29
C GLU A 286 5.50 -9.18 -5.40
N ILE A 287 5.14 -8.94 -6.67
CA ILE A 287 6.07 -9.13 -7.81
C ILE A 287 6.93 -7.87 -7.98
N MET A 288 6.34 -6.68 -7.98
CA MET A 288 7.07 -5.44 -8.28
C MET A 288 8.22 -5.15 -7.30
N ARG A 289 8.04 -5.44 -6.02
CA ARG A 289 9.07 -5.23 -4.98
C ARG A 289 10.36 -6.01 -5.22
N ARG A 290 10.33 -7.02 -6.08
CA ARG A 290 11.45 -7.92 -6.45
C ARG A 290 12.42 -7.29 -7.44
N PHE A 291 12.09 -6.08 -7.92
CA PHE A 291 12.87 -5.33 -8.88
C PHE A 291 13.25 -3.95 -8.36
N SER A 292 14.33 -3.39 -8.90
CA SER A 292 14.42 -1.95 -9.11
C SER A 292 13.67 -1.64 -10.40
N ILE A 293 12.74 -0.69 -10.36
CA ILE A 293 11.81 -0.40 -11.47
C ILE A 293 12.08 1.00 -12.00
N ILE A 294 11.94 1.22 -13.30
CA ILE A 294 11.83 2.55 -13.90
C ILE A 294 10.59 2.58 -14.80
N PHE A 295 9.64 3.46 -14.48
CA PHE A 295 8.50 3.77 -15.34
C PHE A 295 8.85 4.91 -16.28
N ASP A 296 8.55 4.73 -17.57
CA ASP A 296 8.72 5.73 -18.62
C ASP A 296 7.46 5.74 -19.49
N TYR A 297 6.42 6.41 -19.00
CA TYR A 297 5.11 6.46 -19.66
C TYR A 297 5.18 7.19 -21.00
N ALA A 298 5.99 8.24 -21.10
CA ALA A 298 6.16 9.01 -22.33
C ALA A 298 6.64 8.14 -23.50
N ASN A 299 7.51 7.17 -23.24
CA ASN A 299 8.01 6.24 -24.27
C ASN A 299 7.32 4.87 -24.24
N ASN A 300 6.29 4.67 -23.40
CA ASN A 300 5.60 3.40 -23.22
C ASN A 300 6.55 2.25 -22.84
N LYS A 301 7.48 2.51 -21.90
CA LYS A 301 8.48 1.54 -21.44
C LYS A 301 8.45 1.33 -19.92
N LEU A 302 8.79 0.12 -19.52
CA LEU A 302 9.11 -0.28 -18.16
C LEU A 302 10.50 -0.91 -18.17
N TYR A 303 11.38 -0.48 -17.27
CA TYR A 303 12.70 -1.09 -17.12
C TYR A 303 12.77 -1.82 -15.78
N LEU A 304 13.19 -3.09 -15.81
CA LEU A 304 13.26 -3.94 -14.63
C LEU A 304 14.68 -4.43 -14.40
N LYS A 305 15.12 -4.41 -13.15
CA LYS A 305 16.38 -5.05 -12.74
C LYS A 305 16.14 -5.81 -11.45
N LYS A 306 16.48 -7.10 -11.42
CA LYS A 306 16.38 -7.92 -10.21
C LYS A 306 17.09 -7.25 -9.04
N ASN A 307 16.45 -7.24 -7.88
CA ASN A 307 17.07 -6.82 -6.62
C ASN A 307 17.27 -8.05 -5.71
N ARG A 308 17.75 -7.83 -4.47
CA ARG A 308 18.03 -8.93 -3.53
C ARG A 308 16.80 -9.72 -3.05
N ASN A 309 15.59 -9.20 -3.28
CA ASN A 309 14.32 -9.81 -2.89
C ASN A 309 13.72 -10.68 -4.01
N PHE A 310 14.43 -10.87 -5.12
CA PHE A 310 13.90 -11.56 -6.30
C PHE A 310 13.47 -12.99 -6.00
N ASP A 311 14.26 -13.73 -5.24
CA ASP A 311 14.04 -15.14 -4.91
C ASP A 311 13.28 -15.35 -3.59
N ASP A 312 12.70 -14.29 -3.00
CA ASP A 312 11.93 -14.43 -1.76
C ASP A 312 10.74 -15.40 -1.94
N PRO A 313 10.43 -16.28 -1.00
CA PRO A 313 9.26 -17.14 -1.11
C PRO A 313 7.95 -16.33 -1.08
N PHE A 314 6.91 -16.86 -1.74
CA PHE A 314 5.55 -16.29 -1.68
C PHE A 314 4.83 -16.79 -0.42
N HIS A 315 4.96 -16.01 0.65
CA HIS A 315 4.35 -16.33 1.94
C HIS A 315 2.84 -16.06 1.98
N PHE A 316 2.09 -17.03 2.49
CA PHE A 316 0.65 -16.93 2.71
C PHE A 316 0.32 -16.69 4.18
N ASN A 317 -0.84 -16.07 4.46
CA ASN A 317 -1.34 -15.94 5.83
C ASN A 317 -1.90 -17.28 6.34
N MET A 318 -1.04 -18.01 7.07
CA MET A 318 -1.31 -19.36 7.54
C MET A 318 -2.19 -19.41 8.80
N SER A 319 -2.39 -18.30 9.50
CA SER A 319 -3.29 -18.27 10.67
C SER A 319 -4.76 -18.19 10.28
N GLY A 320 -5.04 -17.52 9.15
CA GLY A 320 -6.39 -17.13 8.74
C GLY A 320 -6.97 -15.94 9.51
N LEU A 321 -6.12 -15.18 10.21
CA LEU A 321 -6.50 -13.97 10.93
C LEU A 321 -6.22 -12.72 10.11
N ASP A 322 -7.22 -11.86 10.00
CA ASP A 322 -7.04 -10.49 9.55
C ASP A 322 -7.02 -9.56 10.77
N PHE A 323 -6.14 -8.57 10.76
CA PHE A 323 -5.96 -7.63 11.87
C PHE A 323 -6.27 -6.22 11.40
N LYS A 324 -6.83 -5.42 12.31
CA LYS A 324 -6.97 -3.97 12.17
C LYS A 324 -6.38 -3.26 13.37
N GLN A 325 -5.90 -2.04 13.15
CA GLN A 325 -5.54 -1.12 14.21
C GLN A 325 -6.76 -0.26 14.56
N ASP A 326 -7.32 -0.45 15.76
CA ASP A 326 -8.54 0.24 16.22
C ASP A 326 -8.27 1.67 16.73
N GLY A 327 -7.00 2.08 16.77
CA GLY A 327 -6.58 3.41 17.20
C GLY A 327 -5.38 3.38 18.13
N LEU A 328 -5.31 4.37 19.00
CA LEU A 328 -4.27 4.53 20.00
C LEU A 328 -4.90 4.64 21.40
N GLU A 329 -4.31 3.97 22.39
CA GLU A 329 -4.67 4.10 23.81
C GLU A 329 -3.56 4.80 24.58
N TRP A 330 -3.94 5.62 25.56
CA TRP A 330 -2.98 6.12 26.54
C TRP A 330 -2.60 5.00 27.48
N GLN A 331 -1.32 4.64 27.48
CA GLN A 331 -0.76 3.71 28.45
C GLN A 331 0.19 4.45 29.38
N GLU A 332 0.04 4.20 30.68
CA GLU A 332 0.96 4.66 31.70
C GLU A 332 2.24 3.82 31.64
N ASP A 333 3.35 4.45 31.26
CA ASP A 333 4.68 3.85 31.29
C ASP A 333 5.46 4.37 32.50
N ARG A 334 6.11 3.45 33.23
CA ARG A 334 6.85 3.77 34.45
C ARG A 334 8.30 3.99 34.11
N VAL A 335 8.75 5.23 34.09
CA VAL A 335 10.16 5.55 33.88
C VAL A 335 10.84 5.64 35.25
N LYS A 336 11.83 4.77 35.46
CA LYS A 336 12.70 4.84 36.63
C LYS A 336 13.81 5.86 36.35
N ILE A 337 13.82 6.97 37.08
CA ILE A 337 14.94 7.90 37.03
C ILE A 337 16.04 7.31 37.91
N GLU A 338 17.16 6.94 37.31
CA GLU A 338 18.38 6.69 38.07
C GLU A 338 18.89 8.03 38.60
N THR A 339 18.68 8.26 39.91
CA THR A 339 19.31 9.38 40.59
C THR A 339 20.81 9.14 40.58
N GLN A 340 21.56 9.92 39.80
CA GLN A 340 23.01 9.92 39.93
C GLN A 340 23.36 10.38 41.35
N ALA A 341 24.01 9.52 42.12
CA ALA A 341 24.59 9.90 43.39
C ALA A 341 25.61 11.01 43.11
N MET A 342 25.32 12.24 43.53
CA MET A 342 26.33 13.29 43.63
C MET A 342 27.31 12.88 44.73
N GLY A 343 28.35 12.12 44.37
CA GLY A 343 29.52 11.88 45.19
C GLY A 343 30.36 13.16 45.31
N GLY A 344 29.85 14.14 46.05
CA GLY A 344 30.61 15.32 46.46
C GLY A 344 31.38 15.00 47.74
N THR A 345 32.70 14.91 47.66
CA THR A 345 33.56 14.84 48.85
C THR A 345 33.48 16.18 49.58
N VAL A 346 32.82 16.20 50.74
CA VAL A 346 32.93 17.32 51.70
C VAL A 346 33.69 16.81 52.91
N ASN A 347 34.89 17.34 53.10
CA ASN A 347 35.70 17.11 54.29
C ASN A 347 34.96 17.65 55.53
N GLY A 348 34.73 16.76 56.49
CA GLY A 348 34.53 17.13 57.88
C GLY A 348 33.09 17.08 58.38
N THR A 349 32.90 16.24 59.39
CA THR A 349 31.80 16.17 60.36
C THR A 349 30.69 15.17 60.05
N VAL A 350 30.65 14.12 60.88
CA VAL A 350 29.62 13.08 60.95
C VAL A 350 28.27 13.73 61.28
N GLY A 351 27.36 13.74 60.31
CA GLY A 351 25.96 14.10 60.47
C GLY A 351 25.10 12.97 59.96
N ASN A 352 24.39 12.31 60.88
CA ASN A 352 23.45 11.23 60.59
C ASN A 352 22.32 11.75 59.68
N LYS A 353 22.37 11.45 58.38
CA LYS A 353 21.26 11.69 57.45
C LYS A 353 20.80 10.35 56.89
N ASN A 354 19.65 9.90 57.39
CA ASN A 354 18.83 8.91 56.70
C ASN A 354 18.41 9.49 55.34
N GLU A 355 19.21 9.29 54.30
CA GLU A 355 18.77 9.52 52.93
C GLU A 355 17.85 8.37 52.52
N VAL A 356 16.56 8.61 52.70
CA VAL A 356 15.50 7.81 52.10
C VAL A 356 15.65 7.95 50.58
N TYR A 357 16.24 6.95 49.94
CA TYR A 357 16.16 6.77 48.49
C TYR A 357 14.69 6.48 48.14
N ARG A 358 13.87 7.52 47.98
CA ARG A 358 12.57 7.39 47.32
C ARG A 358 12.86 7.19 45.85
N GLU A 359 12.68 5.97 45.36
CA GLU A 359 12.54 5.72 43.92
C GLU A 359 11.36 6.56 43.43
N SER A 360 11.63 7.74 42.87
CA SER A 360 10.58 8.57 42.27
C SER A 360 10.32 8.05 40.87
N PHE A 361 9.28 7.22 40.74
CA PHE A 361 8.73 6.86 39.43
C PHE A 361 8.05 8.10 38.83
N GLN A 362 8.45 8.49 37.62
CA GLN A 362 7.65 9.39 36.81
C GLN A 362 6.81 8.55 35.85
N TYR A 363 5.53 8.90 35.77
CA TYR A 363 4.61 8.31 34.80
C TYR A 363 4.68 9.11 33.52
N ASN A 364 5.06 8.45 32.42
CA ASN A 364 4.92 9.01 31.09
C ASN A 364 3.72 8.36 30.42
N PHE A 365 2.75 9.16 29.98
CA PHE A 365 1.64 8.65 29.19
C PHE A 365 2.09 8.56 27.74
N ILE A 366 2.08 7.36 27.17
CA ILE A 366 2.48 7.11 25.79
C ILE A 366 1.28 6.54 25.04
N LEU A 367 1.02 7.07 23.84
CA LEU A 367 0.03 6.51 22.94
C LEU A 367 0.54 5.20 22.33
N LYS A 368 -0.18 4.12 22.56
CA LYS A 368 0.15 2.78 22.07
C LYS A 368 -0.95 2.26 21.14
N PRO A 369 -0.61 1.56 20.05
CA PRO A 369 -1.60 1.00 19.14
C PRO A 369 -2.43 -0.08 19.81
N ILE A 370 -3.72 -0.10 19.49
CA ILE A 370 -4.65 -1.19 19.82
C ILE A 370 -4.90 -1.98 18.54
N PHE A 371 -4.77 -3.31 18.63
CA PHE A 371 -5.08 -4.21 17.52
C PHE A 371 -6.24 -5.13 17.87
N SER A 372 -7.09 -5.42 16.89
CA SER A 372 -8.11 -6.44 17.00
C SER A 372 -8.21 -7.28 15.73
N ILE A 373 -8.91 -8.41 15.86
CA ILE A 373 -9.17 -9.31 14.75
C ILE A 373 -10.29 -8.70 13.89
N ALA A 374 -9.96 -8.29 12.66
CA ALA A 374 -10.92 -7.78 11.69
C ALA A 374 -11.78 -8.90 11.08
N GLY A 375 -11.20 -10.09 10.92
CA GLY A 375 -11.84 -11.24 10.31
C GLY A 375 -11.11 -12.54 10.67
N VAL A 376 -11.85 -13.65 10.61
CA VAL A 376 -11.31 -14.99 10.79
C VAL A 376 -11.80 -15.85 9.64
N ARG A 377 -10.88 -16.31 8.80
CA ARG A 377 -11.19 -17.21 7.69
C ARG A 377 -11.77 -18.51 8.26
N LYS A 378 -12.91 -18.95 7.72
CA LYS A 378 -13.56 -20.19 8.12
C LYS A 378 -12.62 -21.38 7.96
N ASP A 379 -12.69 -22.32 8.90
CA ASP A 379 -11.89 -23.57 8.92
C ASP A 379 -10.37 -23.37 8.99
N SER A 380 -9.89 -22.15 9.24
CA SER A 380 -8.48 -21.85 9.48
C SER A 380 -8.01 -22.30 10.88
N PRO A 381 -6.69 -22.41 11.13
CA PRO A 381 -6.19 -22.79 12.45
C PRO A 381 -6.69 -21.87 13.58
N ALA A 382 -6.78 -20.56 13.32
CA ALA A 382 -7.30 -19.60 14.28
C ALA A 382 -8.82 -19.75 14.51
N TYR A 383 -9.58 -20.09 13.46
CA TYR A 383 -11.02 -20.39 13.57
C TYR A 383 -11.25 -21.60 14.46
N VAL A 384 -10.52 -22.69 14.21
CA VAL A 384 -10.62 -23.94 14.98
C VAL A 384 -10.21 -23.71 16.45
N ALA A 385 -9.22 -22.86 16.69
CA ALA A 385 -8.84 -22.46 18.05
C ALA A 385 -9.91 -21.63 18.78
N GLY A 386 -10.87 -21.04 18.06
CA GLY A 386 -11.99 -20.29 18.65
C GLY A 386 -11.77 -18.78 18.76
N LEU A 387 -10.79 -18.23 18.02
CA LEU A 387 -10.65 -16.79 17.83
C LEU A 387 -11.81 -16.24 17.00
N LYS A 388 -12.23 -15.01 17.28
CA LYS A 388 -13.40 -14.37 16.67
C LYS A 388 -13.09 -12.94 16.24
N LYS A 389 -13.90 -12.45 15.30
CA LYS A 389 -13.93 -11.03 14.95
C LYS A 389 -14.13 -10.17 16.20
N ASP A 390 -13.46 -9.03 16.23
CA ASP A 390 -13.43 -8.02 17.28
C ASP A 390 -12.77 -8.44 18.62
N ASP A 391 -12.14 -9.62 18.66
CA ASP A 391 -11.22 -9.97 19.76
C ASP A 391 -10.04 -8.97 19.76
N LYS A 392 -9.81 -8.27 20.89
CA LYS A 392 -8.68 -7.35 21.06
C LYS A 392 -7.42 -8.15 21.36
N VAL A 393 -6.35 -7.93 20.62
CA VAL A 393 -5.11 -8.70 20.77
C VAL A 393 -4.19 -8.01 21.77
N ILE A 394 -3.89 -8.66 22.89
CA ILE A 394 -3.03 -8.12 23.95
C ILE A 394 -1.56 -8.51 23.74
N SER A 395 -1.32 -9.78 23.42
CA SER A 395 0.03 -10.29 23.19
C SER A 395 0.06 -11.45 22.20
N ILE A 396 1.19 -11.59 21.53
CA ILE A 396 1.49 -12.69 20.61
C ILE A 396 2.84 -13.27 21.01
N ASN A 397 2.87 -14.57 21.30
CA ASN A 397 4.05 -15.30 21.76
C ASN A 397 4.73 -14.70 23.00
N GLY A 398 3.94 -14.07 23.88
CA GLY A 398 4.41 -13.43 25.11
C GLY A 398 4.74 -11.94 24.97
N ASP A 399 4.99 -11.47 23.75
CA ASP A 399 5.29 -10.06 23.46
C ASP A 399 3.99 -9.24 23.35
N LYS A 400 3.94 -8.08 24.00
CA LYS A 400 2.78 -7.18 23.95
C LYS A 400 2.61 -6.60 22.55
N THR A 401 1.39 -6.67 22.02
CA THR A 401 1.07 -6.08 20.72
C THR A 401 1.15 -4.55 20.74
N ALA A 402 0.95 -3.92 21.89
CA ALA A 402 1.14 -2.49 22.10
C ALA A 402 2.55 -1.99 21.71
N ASP A 403 3.55 -2.87 21.73
CA ASP A 403 4.93 -2.56 21.36
C ASP A 403 5.27 -2.99 19.91
N MET A 404 4.28 -3.46 19.16
CA MET A 404 4.44 -3.94 17.78
C MET A 404 3.82 -2.97 16.77
N LYS A 405 4.32 -3.02 15.54
CA LYS A 405 3.63 -2.49 14.36
C LYS A 405 2.74 -3.56 13.76
N LEU A 406 1.67 -3.16 13.06
CA LEU A 406 0.77 -4.08 12.37
C LEU A 406 1.53 -5.01 11.40
N GLU A 407 2.48 -4.46 10.65
CA GLU A 407 3.38 -5.21 9.76
C GLU A 407 4.04 -6.39 10.48
N LYS A 408 4.50 -6.18 11.72
CA LYS A 408 5.16 -7.24 12.50
C LYS A 408 4.19 -8.36 12.87
N ILE A 409 2.96 -8.02 13.21
CA ILE A 409 1.90 -9.00 13.52
C ILE A 409 1.62 -9.86 12.29
N LEU A 410 1.50 -9.24 11.11
CA LEU A 410 1.26 -9.93 9.85
C LEU A 410 2.44 -10.84 9.46
N GLU A 411 3.68 -10.41 9.65
CA GLU A 411 4.87 -11.25 9.45
C GLU A 411 4.85 -12.53 10.30
N ILE A 412 4.40 -12.43 11.57
CA ILE A 412 4.32 -13.60 12.47
C ILE A 412 3.35 -14.64 11.89
N MET A 413 2.22 -14.19 11.36
CA MET A 413 1.20 -15.09 10.77
C MET A 413 1.59 -15.70 9.42
N LYS A 414 2.61 -15.13 8.78
CA LYS A 414 3.21 -15.58 7.50
C LYS A 414 4.50 -16.38 7.69
N SER A 415 4.87 -16.68 8.93
CA SER A 415 6.13 -17.37 9.24
C SER A 415 6.07 -18.87 8.90
N SER A 416 7.01 -19.66 9.40
CA SER A 416 7.15 -21.07 9.02
C SER A 416 5.91 -21.90 9.38
N GLU A 417 5.50 -22.76 8.45
CA GLU A 417 4.46 -23.78 8.67
C GLU A 417 4.78 -24.64 9.90
N GLY A 418 3.75 -25.03 10.65
CA GLY A 418 3.85 -25.78 11.90
C GLY A 418 4.27 -24.94 13.11
N ARG A 419 4.67 -23.66 12.93
CA ARG A 419 4.99 -22.79 14.06
C ARG A 419 3.76 -22.59 14.93
N THR A 420 3.91 -22.83 16.23
CA THR A 420 2.85 -22.53 17.20
C THR A 420 2.79 -21.04 17.51
N ILE A 421 1.59 -20.49 17.43
CA ILE A 421 1.26 -19.14 17.89
C ILE A 421 0.46 -19.26 19.18
N THR A 422 0.92 -18.53 20.21
CA THR A 422 0.15 -18.32 21.45
C THR A 422 -0.33 -16.88 21.47
N MET A 423 -1.63 -16.66 21.58
CA MET A 423 -2.23 -15.34 21.57
C MET A 423 -3.03 -15.12 22.84
N VAL A 424 -2.80 -13.98 23.51
CA VAL A 424 -3.67 -13.51 24.59
C VAL A 424 -4.56 -12.43 24.00
N ILE A 425 -5.87 -12.63 24.10
CA ILE A 425 -6.87 -11.67 23.64
C ILE A 425 -7.75 -11.21 24.79
N GLN A 426 -8.40 -10.08 24.60
CA GLN A 426 -9.50 -9.61 25.42
C GLN A 426 -10.78 -9.68 24.61
N ARG A 427 -11.74 -10.47 25.10
CA ARG A 427 -13.09 -10.58 24.56
C ARG A 427 -14.03 -10.02 25.61
N GLN A 428 -14.66 -8.90 25.31
CA GLN A 428 -15.42 -8.13 26.31
C GLN A 428 -14.51 -7.76 27.51
N GLU A 429 -14.81 -8.27 28.70
CA GLU A 429 -14.02 -8.02 29.92
C GLU A 429 -13.10 -9.20 30.28
N GLU A 430 -13.18 -10.31 29.56
CA GLU A 430 -12.41 -11.52 29.84
C GLU A 430 -11.12 -11.59 29.04
N LYS A 431 -10.03 -11.99 29.71
CA LYS A 431 -8.76 -12.33 29.05
C LYS A 431 -8.72 -13.83 28.75
N LEU A 432 -8.54 -14.16 27.49
CA LEU A 432 -8.51 -15.54 27.00
C LEU A 432 -7.16 -15.81 26.33
N THR A 433 -6.66 -17.04 26.48
CA THR A 433 -5.42 -17.49 25.82
C THR A 433 -5.74 -18.57 24.81
N PHE A 434 -5.30 -18.38 23.57
CA PHE A 434 -5.48 -19.32 22.48
C PHE A 434 -4.13 -19.79 21.95
N ARG A 435 -4.08 -21.03 21.50
CA ARG A 435 -2.87 -21.64 20.92
C ARG A 435 -3.24 -22.41 19.66
N PHE A 436 -2.56 -22.14 18.55
CA PHE A 436 -2.77 -22.82 17.27
C PHE A 436 -1.47 -22.92 16.49
N ASN A 437 -1.39 -23.86 15.54
CA ASN A 437 -0.25 -23.99 14.64
C ASN A 437 -0.57 -23.33 13.31
N LEU A 438 0.43 -22.68 12.71
CA LEU A 438 0.32 -22.17 11.34
C LEU A 438 0.25 -23.33 10.35
N GLU A 439 -0.69 -23.28 9.42
CA GLU A 439 -0.89 -24.28 8.37
C GLU A 439 -1.09 -23.56 7.03
N ASP A 440 -0.38 -23.95 5.98
CA ASP A 440 -0.66 -23.42 4.63
C ASP A 440 -1.94 -24.11 4.11
N PRO A 441 -3.06 -23.41 3.91
CA PRO A 441 -4.28 -24.03 3.39
C PRO A 441 -4.22 -24.28 1.88
N ILE A 442 -3.19 -23.76 1.21
CA ILE A 442 -2.91 -24.01 -0.20
C ILE A 442 -1.48 -24.57 -0.36
N PRO A 443 -1.19 -25.71 0.30
CA PRO A 443 0.12 -26.31 0.26
C PRO A 443 0.43 -26.75 -1.15
N TYR A 444 1.70 -26.81 -1.47
CA TYR A 444 2.13 -27.28 -2.77
C TYR A 444 1.73 -28.76 -2.94
N GLN A 445 1.06 -29.07 -4.05
CA GLN A 445 0.87 -30.44 -4.54
C GLN A 445 1.66 -30.55 -5.84
N GLU A 446 2.47 -31.60 -5.97
CA GLU A 446 3.30 -31.87 -7.16
C GLU A 446 2.50 -32.13 -8.43
#